data_AF-A0A6N9CA64-F1
#
_entry.id   AF-A0A6N9CA64-F1
#
_cell.length_a   1.000
_cell.length_b   1.000
_cell.length_c   1.000
_cell.angle_alpha   90.00
_cell.angle_beta   90.00
_cell.angle_gamma   90.00
#
_symmetry.space_group_name_H-M   'P 1'
#
loop_
_entity.id
_entity.type
_entity.pdbx_description
1 polymer ?
#
loop_
_entity_poly.entity_id
_entity_poly.type
_entity_poly.pdbx_seq_one_letter_code
_entity_poly.pdbx_strand_id
1 'polypeptide(L)' 'MEFSLETLINESGLRKNYIAECLGISEQSFCNKLKKRRRFRDAEITKLSRTLEVPERIIRRLCCNS' A
#
# COMPACT_ATOMS: atom_id res chain seq x y z
N MET A 1 -5.56 14.45 11.62
CA MET A 1 -4.97 13.11 11.40
C MET A 1 -4.95 12.88 9.90
N GLU A 2 -3.80 13.00 9.25
CA GLU A 2 -3.67 12.64 7.84
C GLU A 2 -3.76 11.12 7.72
N PHE A 3 -4.91 10.63 7.24
CA PHE A 3 -5.11 9.21 6.99
C PHE A 3 -4.36 8.84 5.70
N SER A 4 -3.21 8.18 5.85
CA SER A 4 -2.32 7.79 4.75
C SER A 4 -2.14 6.28 4.69
N LEU A 5 -1.76 5.75 3.51
CA LEU A 5 -1.47 4.31 3.36
C LEU A 5 -0.37 3.84 4.31
N GLU A 6 0.62 4.69 4.59
CA GLU A 6 1.68 4.38 5.56
C GLU A 6 1.13 4.20 6.99
N THR A 7 0.21 5.06 7.42
CA THR A 7 -0.47 4.92 8.71
C THR A 7 -1.22 3.60 8.79
N LEU A 8 -1.96 3.27 7.73
CA LEU A 8 -2.73 2.02 7.66
C LEU A 8 -1.85 0.77 7.74
N ILE A 9 -0.67 0.82 7.11
CA ILE A 9 0.34 -0.24 7.20
C ILE A 9 0.90 -0.33 8.63
N ASN A 10 1.24 0.80 9.24
CA ASN A 10 1.75 0.82 10.62
C ASN A 10 0.71 0.29 11.61
N GLU A 11 -0.57 0.63 11.43
CA GLU A 11 -1.67 0.13 12.26
C GLU A 11 -1.94 -1.36 12.05
N SER A 12 -1.72 -1.89 10.85
CA SER A 12 -1.84 -3.34 10.60
C SER A 12 -0.77 -4.18 11.31
N GLY A 13 0.30 -3.55 11.81
CA GLY A 13 1.45 -4.24 12.39
C GLY A 13 2.29 -5.05 11.39
N LEU A 14 1.93 -5.03 10.10
CA LEU A 14 2.66 -5.72 9.06
C LEU A 14 3.95 -4.99 8.69
N ARG A 15 5.00 -5.75 8.46
CA ARG A 15 6.27 -5.19 7.98
C ARG A 15 6.19 -4.83 6.50
N LYS A 16 6.84 -3.73 6.12
CA LYS A 16 6.88 -3.23 4.74
C LYS A 16 7.48 -4.25 3.76
N ASN A 17 8.50 -5.01 4.18
CA ASN A 17 9.08 -6.09 3.37
C ASN A 17 8.05 -7.18 3.06
N TYR A 18 7.29 -7.63 4.06
CA TYR A 18 6.27 -8.65 3.91
C TYR A 18 5.18 -8.23 2.92
N ILE A 19 4.70 -6.99 3.04
CA ILE A 19 3.72 -6.44 2.11
C ILE A 19 4.31 -6.37 0.69
N ALA A 20 5.55 -5.92 0.55
CA ALA A 20 6.22 -5.87 -0.75
C ALA A 20 6.33 -7.27 -1.39
N GLU A 21 6.69 -8.29 -0.61
CA GLU A 21 6.72 -9.69 -1.04
C GLU A 21 5.34 -10.19 -1.48
N CYS A 22 4.28 -9.93 -0.71
CA CYS A 22 2.91 -10.24 -1.11
C CYS A 22 2.53 -9.57 -2.44
N LEU A 23 3.00 -8.35 -2.67
CA LEU A 23 2.76 -7.61 -3.90
C LEU A 23 3.57 -8.18 -5.08
N GLY A 24 4.65 -8.91 -4.80
CA GLY A 24 5.61 -9.40 -5.80
C GLY A 24 6.55 -8.30 -6.29
N ILE A 25 6.89 -7.34 -5.43
CA ILE A 25 7.79 -6.22 -5.73
C ILE A 25 8.88 -6.11 -4.66
N SER A 26 9.99 -5.48 -4.98
CA SER A 26 11.03 -5.20 -3.99
C SER A 26 10.56 -4.15 -2.97
N GLU A 27 11.02 -4.26 -1.72
CA GLU A 27 10.72 -3.30 -0.66
C GLU A 27 11.01 -1.85 -1.08
N GLN A 28 12.12 -1.61 -1.78
CA GLN A 28 12.46 -0.28 -2.29
C GLN A 28 11.42 0.26 -3.28
N SER A 29 10.88 -0.60 -4.15
CA SER A 29 9.79 -0.22 -5.07
C SER A 29 8.50 0.08 -4.32
N PHE A 30 8.20 -0.70 -3.30
CA PHE A 30 7.05 -0.46 -2.41
C PHE A 30 7.18 0.88 -1.68
N CYS A 31 8.33 1.15 -1.06
CA CYS A 31 8.64 2.43 -0.39
C CYS A 31 8.55 3.63 -1.34
N ASN A 32 9.02 3.50 -2.58
CA ASN A 32 8.88 4.56 -3.58
C ASN A 32 7.40 4.83 -3.93
N LYS A 33 6.58 3.78 -4.04
CA LYS A 33 5.14 3.93 -4.28
C LYS A 33 4.43 4.54 -3.07
N LEU A 34 4.80 4.15 -1.84
CA LEU A 34 4.28 4.74 -0.60
C LEU A 34 4.57 6.24 -0.50
N LYS A 35 5.77 6.67 -0.87
CA LYS A 35 6.18 8.08 -0.91
C LYS A 35 5.57 8.86 -2.09
N LYS A 36 4.53 8.31 -2.75
CA LYS A 36 3.86 8.87 -3.94
C LYS A 36 4.81 9.18 -5.12
N ARG A 37 6.02 8.60 -5.15
CA ARG A 37 6.97 8.76 -6.27
C ARG A 37 6.55 7.93 -7.48
N ARG A 38 5.71 6.90 -7.28
CA ARG A 38 5.12 6.05 -8.32
C ARG A 38 3.72 5.60 -7.93
N ARG A 39 2.85 5.39 -8.93
CA ARG A 39 1.51 4.84 -8.71
C ARG A 39 1.55 3.32 -8.48
N PHE A 40 0.61 2.82 -7.68
CA PHE A 40 0.29 1.40 -7.60
C PHE A 40 -0.55 0.99 -8.83
N ARG A 41 -0.27 -0.16 -9.41
CA ARG A 41 -1.09 -0.79 -10.46
C ARG A 41 -2.31 -1.42 -9.82
N ASP A 42 -3.39 -1.61 -10.58
CA ASP A 42 -4.61 -2.26 -10.08
C ASP A 42 -4.33 -3.62 -9.41
N ALA A 43 -3.50 -4.47 -10.01
CA ALA A 43 -3.13 -5.76 -9.41
C ALA A 43 -2.42 -5.60 -8.04
N GLU A 44 -1.60 -4.57 -7.86
CA GLU A 44 -0.94 -4.28 -6.58
C GLU A 44 -1.95 -3.76 -5.55
N ILE A 45 -2.94 -2.96 -5.99
CA ILE A 45 -4.03 -2.45 -5.14
C ILE A 45 -4.91 -3.59 -4.63
N THR A 46 -5.29 -4.52 -5.52
CA THR A 46 -6.08 -5.70 -5.14
C THR A 46 -5.31 -6.58 -4.15
N LYS A 47 -4.00 -6.77 -4.36
CA LYS A 47 -3.15 -7.50 -3.40
C LYS A 47 -3.03 -6.77 -2.06
N LEU A 48 -2.77 -5.46 -2.07
CA LEU A 48 -2.74 -4.61 -0.87
C LEU A 48 -4.04 -4.70 -0.07
N SER A 49 -5.18 -4.62 -0.76
CA SER A 49 -6.51 -4.73 -0.15
C SER A 49 -6.69 -6.06 0.58
N ARG A 50 -6.22 -7.16 -0.02
CA ARG A 50 -6.27 -8.49 0.62
C ARG A 50 -5.28 -8.62 1.77
N THR A 51 -4.05 -8.13 1.61
CA THR A 51 -3.00 -8.21 2.64
C THR A 51 -3.35 -7.39 3.88
N LEU A 52 -3.96 -6.22 3.69
CA LEU A 52 -4.34 -5.33 4.79
C LEU A 52 -5.78 -5.55 5.25
N GLU A 53 -6.52 -6.47 4.61
CA GLU A 53 -7.95 -6.73 4.87
C GLU A 53 -8.81 -5.45 4.80
N VAL A 54 -8.41 -4.52 3.93
CA VAL A 54 -9.06 -3.21 3.76
C VAL A 54 -9.70 -3.13 2.37
N PRO A 55 -10.91 -2.56 2.23
CA PRO A 55 -11.57 -2.45 0.93
C PRO A 55 -10.73 -1.70 -0.11
N GLU A 56 -10.69 -2.19 -1.35
CA GLU A 56 -9.95 -1.56 -2.45
C GLU A 56 -10.28 -0.08 -2.64
N ARG A 57 -11.53 0.34 -2.39
CA ARG A 57 -11.95 1.75 -2.44
C ARG A 57 -11.13 2.65 -1.50
N ILE A 58 -10.76 2.15 -0.32
CA ILE A 58 -9.98 2.90 0.67
C ILE A 58 -8.52 2.96 0.19
N ILE A 59 -7.95 1.83 -0.23
CA ILE A 59 -6.59 1.77 -0.76
C ILE A 59 -6.44 2.69 -1.98
N ARG A 60 -7.38 2.66 -2.94
CA ARG A 60 -7.41 3.58 -4.09
C ARG A 60 -7.48 5.04 -3.64
N ARG A 61 -8.33 5.37 -2.67
CA ARG A 61 -8.43 6.74 -2.15
C ARG A 61 -7.09 7.23 -1.57
N LEU A 62 -6.40 6.37 -0.82
CA LEU A 62 -5.10 6.67 -0.23
C LEU A 62 -3.96 6.78 -1.27
N CYS A 63 -4.01 5.95 -2.32
CA CYS A 63 -3.02 5.93 -3.41
C CYS A 63 -3.24 7.00 -4.48
N CYS A 64 -4.48 7.46 -4.71
CA CYS A 64 -4.87 8.33 -5.81
C CYS A 64 -5.25 9.76 -5.43
N ASN A 65 -5.30 10.14 -4.14
CA ASN A 65 -5.49 11.55 -3.71
C ASN A 65 -4.17 12.33 -3.70
N SER A 66 -3.57 12.50 -4.87
CA SER A 66 -2.52 13.51 -5.10
C SER A 66 -2.78 14.25 -6.39
#